data_AF-A0A7W1SGK1-F1
#
_entry.id   AF-A0A7W1SGK1-F1
#
_cell.length_a   1.000
_cell.length_b   1.000
_cell.length_c   1.000
_cell.angle_alpha   90.00
_cell.angle_beta   90.00
_cell.angle_gamma   90.00
#
_symmetry.space_group_name_H-M   'P 1'
#
loop_
_entity.id
_entity.type
_entity.pdbx_description
1 polymer ?
#
loop_
_entity_poly.entity_id
_entity_poly.type
_entity_poly.pdbx_seq_one_letter_code
_entity_poly.pdbx_strand_id
1 'polypeptide(L)'
;MAIRFTVVSRAARAQSTLFLAAAAAFLSAATATAAAQSVPPDSAILAILRTRVDSGRAPGIVVGIVEQGRPRFIAYGTAGDGRPMNDQTILEIGSISKTFTGLLLAEAVIRGEAQLDQPVVELLGNAGVVPMRDGKAITLEHLATHRSGLPRLPANLAPADVGDPYADYDAQRLHAFLASHALTRAPGDSAEYSNLGTG
;
A
#
# COMPACT_ATOMS: atom_id res chain seq x y z
N MET A 1 -6.23 -16.27 19.52
CA MET A 1 -5.88 -17.41 18.64
C MET A 1 -4.46 -17.17 18.15
N ALA A 2 -3.48 -17.86 18.75
CA ALA A 2 -2.06 -17.63 18.48
C ALA A 2 -1.50 -18.79 17.62
N ILE A 3 -0.92 -18.46 16.48
CA ILE A 3 -0.32 -19.44 15.56
C ILE A 3 1.11 -19.72 16.03
N ARG A 4 1.38 -20.96 16.44
CA ARG A 4 2.72 -21.48 16.75
C ARG A 4 3.30 -22.16 15.52
N PHE A 5 4.44 -21.70 15.03
CA PHE A 5 5.22 -22.44 14.04
C PHE A 5 6.21 -23.37 14.76
N THR A 6 6.13 -24.67 14.47
CA THR A 6 7.10 -25.67 14.92
C THR A 6 7.98 -26.04 13.74
N VAL A 7 9.27 -25.69 13.79
CA VAL A 7 10.26 -26.14 12.81
C VAL A 7 10.77 -27.51 13.27
N VAL A 8 10.50 -28.54 12.48
CA VAL A 8 11.05 -29.88 12.71
C VAL A 8 12.37 -30.00 11.94
N SER A 9 13.51 -29.82 12.63
CA SER A 9 14.82 -30.10 12.03
C SER A 9 15.12 -31.60 12.11
N ARG A 10 15.26 -32.26 10.96
CA ARG A 10 15.80 -33.63 10.90
C ARG A 10 17.28 -33.61 11.33
N ALA A 11 17.59 -34.44 12.32
CA ALA A 11 18.94 -34.63 12.83
C ALA A 11 19.84 -35.32 11.78
N ALA A 12 21.01 -34.75 11.53
CA ALA A 12 22.16 -35.47 10.99
C ALA A 12 23.24 -35.50 12.08
N ARG A 13 23.72 -36.73 12.38
CA ARG A 13 24.66 -37.02 13.46
C ARG A 13 26.08 -36.52 13.15
N ALA A 14 26.70 -36.00 14.21
CA ALA A 14 28.10 -36.08 14.59
C ALA A 14 29.16 -35.60 13.60
N GLN A 15 29.81 -34.47 13.93
CA GLN A 15 31.24 -34.44 14.20
C GLN A 15 31.66 -33.09 14.81
N SER A 16 32.61 -33.18 15.75
CA SER A 16 33.59 -32.14 16.10
C SER A 16 33.21 -31.12 17.18
N THR A 17 33.50 -31.56 18.40
CA THR A 17 33.54 -30.89 19.70
C THR A 17 34.58 -29.76 19.77
N LEU A 18 34.52 -28.73 18.91
CA LEU A 18 35.45 -27.59 19.01
C LEU A 18 34.90 -26.28 18.43
N PHE A 19 33.66 -25.89 18.78
CA PHE A 19 33.10 -24.56 18.45
C PHE A 19 32.30 -23.92 19.61
N LEU A 20 32.40 -24.44 20.84
CA LEU A 20 31.55 -23.97 21.94
C LEU A 20 32.01 -22.67 22.63
N ALA A 21 33.25 -22.21 22.43
CA ALA A 21 33.74 -20.99 23.11
C ALA A 21 33.56 -19.70 22.29
N ALA A 22 33.46 -19.78 20.96
CA ALA A 22 33.24 -18.60 20.10
C ALA A 22 31.74 -18.24 19.96
N ALA A 23 30.84 -19.20 20.17
CA ALA A 23 29.39 -18.97 20.07
C ALA A 23 28.80 -18.19 21.27
N ALA A 24 29.44 -18.24 22.44
CA ALA A 24 28.95 -17.54 23.63
C ALA A 24 29.26 -16.02 23.61
N ALA A 25 30.34 -15.61 22.95
CA ALA A 25 30.72 -14.19 22.84
C ALA A 25 29.92 -13.44 21.75
N PHE A 26 29.42 -14.14 20.73
CA PHE A 26 28.55 -13.55 19.70
C PHE A 26 27.07 -13.49 20.09
N LEU A 27 26.64 -14.23 21.12
CA LEU A 27 25.25 -14.19 21.60
C LEU A 27 24.98 -13.06 22.61
N SER A 28 26.02 -12.41 23.14
CA SER A 28 25.87 -11.34 24.14
C SER A 28 25.87 -9.92 23.57
N ALA A 29 26.04 -9.74 22.25
CA ALA A 29 26.10 -8.43 21.60
C ALA A 29 24.86 -8.09 20.73
N ALA A 30 23.88 -9.02 20.62
CA ALA A 30 22.70 -8.84 19.79
C ALA A 30 21.44 -8.40 20.56
N THR A 31 21.51 -8.23 21.89
CA THR A 31 20.53 -7.44 22.63
C THR A 31 20.88 -5.95 22.53
N ALA A 32 21.05 -5.46 21.30
CA ALA A 32 20.73 -4.07 21.05
C ALA A 32 19.22 -3.99 21.29
N THR A 33 18.83 -3.62 22.51
CA THR A 33 17.51 -3.05 22.77
C THR A 33 17.30 -2.01 21.68
N ALA A 34 16.50 -2.34 20.68
CA ALA A 34 15.77 -1.34 19.93
C ALA A 34 14.92 -0.66 21.00
N ALA A 35 15.46 0.38 21.63
CA ALA A 35 14.68 1.29 22.40
C ALA A 35 13.60 1.74 21.43
N ALA A 36 12.36 1.27 21.65
CA ALA A 36 11.23 1.73 20.88
C ALA A 36 11.33 3.26 20.92
N GLN A 37 11.51 3.89 19.76
CA GLN A 37 11.58 5.33 19.70
C GLN A 37 10.27 5.83 20.29
N SER A 38 10.34 6.43 21.49
CA SER A 38 9.16 6.95 22.17
C SER A 38 8.55 8.02 21.27
N VAL A 39 7.24 7.96 21.05
CA VAL A 39 6.56 9.00 20.29
C VAL A 39 6.80 10.36 20.98
N PRO A 40 7.19 11.42 20.25
CA PRO A 40 7.44 12.72 20.87
C PRO A 40 6.20 13.26 21.63
N PRO A 41 6.40 14.12 22.65
CA PRO A 41 5.30 14.77 23.33
C PRO A 41 4.53 15.69 22.39
N ASP A 42 3.27 15.95 22.71
CA ASP A 42 2.33 16.75 21.91
C ASP A 42 2.88 18.14 21.59
N SER A 43 3.57 18.76 22.54
CA SER A 43 4.21 20.07 22.36
C SER A 43 5.29 20.06 21.28
N ALA A 44 6.08 18.98 21.18
CA ALA A 44 7.10 18.83 20.15
C ALA A 44 6.48 18.59 18.78
N ILE A 45 5.43 17.76 18.70
CA ILE A 45 4.68 17.53 17.46
C ILE A 45 4.03 18.83 16.99
N LEU A 46 3.34 19.55 17.90
CA LEU A 46 2.70 20.83 17.60
C LEU A 46 3.71 21.86 17.10
N ALA A 47 4.90 21.93 17.67
CA ALA A 47 5.97 22.81 17.19
C ALA A 47 6.37 22.49 15.75
N ILE A 48 6.50 21.20 15.40
CA ILE A 48 6.76 20.76 14.01
C ILE A 48 5.61 21.15 13.08
N LEU A 49 4.36 20.93 13.50
CA LEU A 49 3.19 21.29 12.69
C LEU A 49 3.15 22.80 12.42
N ARG A 50 3.38 23.63 13.44
CA ARG A 50 3.48 25.09 13.31
C ARG A 50 4.54 25.48 12.30
N THR A 51 5.76 24.97 12.44
CA THR A 51 6.83 25.25 11.48
C THR A 51 6.42 24.92 10.04
N ARG A 52 5.74 23.79 9.81
CA ARG A 52 5.32 23.39 8.46
C ARG A 52 4.19 24.27 7.91
N VAL A 53 3.15 24.52 8.71
CA VAL A 53 2.00 25.33 8.29
C VAL A 53 2.39 26.79 8.12
N ASP A 54 3.06 27.38 9.12
CA ASP A 54 3.44 28.80 9.10
C ASP A 54 4.49 29.11 8.00
N SER A 55 5.25 28.10 7.55
CA SER A 55 6.14 28.22 6.38
C SER A 55 5.44 28.08 5.02
N GLY A 56 4.11 27.92 5.01
CA GLY A 56 3.30 27.79 3.80
C GLY A 56 3.40 26.42 3.10
N ARG A 57 3.93 25.38 3.76
CA ARG A 57 4.05 24.04 3.15
C ARG A 57 2.73 23.28 3.09
N ALA A 58 1.77 23.62 3.95
CA ALA A 58 0.41 23.10 3.96
C ALA A 58 -0.51 24.09 4.68
N PRO A 59 -1.80 24.20 4.31
CA PRO A 59 -2.76 25.06 5.01
C PRO A 59 -3.10 24.53 6.42
N GLY A 60 -3.04 23.21 6.61
CA GLY A 60 -3.31 22.56 7.88
C GLY A 60 -2.82 21.11 7.87
N ILE A 61 -2.52 20.59 9.06
CA ILE A 61 -2.01 19.22 9.27
C ILE A 61 -2.68 18.63 10.50
N VAL A 62 -3.07 17.35 10.42
CA VAL A 62 -3.48 16.52 11.55
C VAL A 62 -2.55 15.32 11.63
N VAL A 63 -2.10 14.99 12.84
CA VAL A 63 -1.30 13.80 13.13
C VAL A 63 -2.09 12.92 14.10
N GLY A 64 -2.44 11.71 13.68
CA GLY A 64 -2.98 10.66 14.53
C GLY A 64 -1.88 9.72 15.02
N ILE A 65 -1.87 9.41 16.31
CA ILE A 65 -0.92 8.52 16.95
C ILE A 65 -1.69 7.45 17.70
N VAL A 66 -1.35 6.18 17.50
CA VAL A 66 -1.93 5.06 18.24
C VAL A 66 -0.83 4.40 19.07
N GLU A 67 -0.91 4.55 20.39
CA GLU A 67 0.03 3.91 21.32
C GLU A 67 -0.78 3.08 22.33
N GLN A 68 -0.40 1.81 22.51
CA GLN A 68 -1.13 0.87 23.39
C GLN A 68 -2.65 0.79 23.07
N GLY A 69 -3.01 0.89 21.78
CA GLY A 69 -4.40 0.85 21.32
C GLY A 69 -5.21 2.13 21.61
N ARG A 70 -4.58 3.20 22.10
CA ARG A 70 -5.23 4.48 22.38
C ARG A 70 -4.84 5.51 21.32
N PRO A 71 -5.80 6.01 20.51
CA PRO A 71 -5.53 7.08 19.58
C PRO A 71 -5.45 8.43 20.30
N ARG A 72 -4.56 9.30 19.83
CA ARG A 72 -4.55 10.74 20.14
C ARG A 72 -4.23 11.53 18.88
N PHE A 73 -4.71 12.77 18.82
CA PHE A 73 -4.62 13.61 17.64
C PHE A 73 -4.04 14.98 17.98
N ILE A 74 -3.14 15.47 17.12
CA ILE A 74 -2.54 16.80 17.22
C ILE A 74 -2.74 17.47 15.87
N ALA A 75 -3.36 18.64 15.88
CA ALA A 75 -3.73 19.37 14.68
C ALA A 75 -3.29 20.83 14.76
N TYR A 76 -2.98 21.43 13.61
CA TYR A 76 -2.69 22.86 13.48
C TYR A 76 -2.99 23.34 12.06
N GLY A 77 -3.37 24.62 11.94
CA GLY A 77 -3.79 25.24 10.68
C GLY A 77 -5.28 25.04 10.36
N THR A 78 -5.64 25.24 9.10
CA THR A 78 -7.02 25.24 8.64
C THR A 78 -7.26 24.26 7.49
N ALA A 79 -8.47 23.72 7.42
CA ALA A 79 -8.96 22.96 6.28
C ALA A 79 -9.25 23.87 5.07
N GLY A 80 -9.58 23.27 3.92
CA GLY A 80 -9.87 24.01 2.68
C GLY A 80 -11.06 24.98 2.78
N ASP A 81 -11.95 24.77 3.74
CA ASP A 81 -13.10 25.65 4.04
C ASP A 81 -12.81 26.68 5.14
N GLY A 82 -11.56 26.81 5.58
CA GLY A 82 -11.11 27.77 6.58
C GLY A 82 -11.36 27.36 8.03
N ARG A 83 -12.05 26.24 8.30
CA ARG A 83 -12.24 25.75 9.68
C ARG A 83 -10.91 25.24 10.27
N PRO A 84 -10.69 25.37 11.59
CA PRO A 84 -9.53 24.77 12.23
C PRO A 84 -9.48 23.25 12.01
N MET A 85 -8.29 22.73 11.69
CA MET A 85 -8.05 21.30 11.57
C MET A 85 -8.32 20.59 12.91
N ASN A 86 -8.93 19.41 12.85
CA ASN A 86 -9.15 18.52 14.00
C ASN A 86 -9.23 17.04 13.56
N ASP A 87 -9.44 16.15 14.51
CA ASP A 87 -9.58 14.70 14.32
C ASP A 87 -10.83 14.27 13.53
N GLN A 88 -11.77 15.18 13.32
CA GLN A 88 -12.99 14.98 12.52
C GLN A 88 -12.89 15.59 11.11
N THR A 89 -11.73 16.14 10.75
CA THR A 89 -11.54 16.75 9.43
C THR A 89 -11.39 15.65 8.38
N ILE A 90 -12.29 15.65 7.39
CA ILE A 90 -12.23 14.73 6.25
C ILE A 90 -11.16 15.22 5.27
N LEU A 91 -10.25 14.32 4.91
CA LEU A 91 -9.13 14.59 4.01
C LEU A 91 -9.12 13.54 2.90
N GLU A 92 -8.73 13.98 1.71
CA GLU A 92 -8.39 13.05 0.62
C GLU A 92 -7.09 12.33 0.98
N ILE A 93 -7.17 11.01 1.14
CA ILE A 93 -6.03 10.17 1.55
C ILE A 93 -5.15 9.72 0.38
N GLY A 94 -5.57 10.06 -0.85
CA GLY A 94 -4.88 9.71 -2.08
C GLY A 94 -4.54 8.21 -2.15
N SER A 95 -3.26 7.91 -2.37
CA SER A 95 -2.80 6.54 -2.60
C SER A 95 -2.85 5.61 -1.37
N ILE A 96 -3.22 6.13 -0.19
CA ILE A 96 -3.53 5.28 0.96
C ILE A 96 -4.76 4.41 0.66
N SER A 97 -5.68 4.84 -0.22
CA SER A 97 -6.84 4.05 -0.67
C SER A 97 -6.48 2.64 -1.15
N LYS A 98 -5.30 2.46 -1.79
CA LYS A 98 -4.80 1.15 -2.25
C LYS A 98 -4.66 0.12 -1.12
N THR A 99 -4.35 0.58 0.10
CA THR A 99 -4.24 -0.31 1.26
C THR A 99 -5.59 -0.92 1.63
N PHE A 100 -6.68 -0.15 1.49
CA PHE A 100 -8.04 -0.62 1.71
C PHE A 100 -8.49 -1.55 0.57
N THR A 101 -8.23 -1.20 -0.69
CA THR A 101 -8.52 -2.07 -1.84
C THR A 101 -7.80 -3.41 -1.71
N GLY A 102 -6.51 -3.40 -1.33
CA GLY A 102 -5.74 -4.61 -1.09
C GLY A 102 -6.28 -5.45 0.08
N LEU A 103 -6.75 -4.81 1.15
CA LEU A 103 -7.40 -5.49 2.27
C LEU A 103 -8.68 -6.20 1.83
N LEU A 104 -9.55 -5.52 1.07
CA LEU A 104 -10.79 -6.11 0.55
C LEU A 104 -10.50 -7.30 -0.39
N LEU A 105 -9.45 -7.22 -1.22
CA LEU A 105 -9.01 -8.35 -2.04
C LEU A 105 -8.54 -9.51 -1.16
N ALA A 106 -7.74 -9.25 -0.12
CA ALA A 106 -7.28 -10.29 0.79
C ALA A 106 -8.45 -10.99 1.52
N GLU A 107 -9.45 -10.22 1.96
CA GLU A 107 -10.67 -10.77 2.56
C GLU A 107 -11.48 -11.61 1.57
N ALA A 108 -11.61 -11.18 0.31
CA ALA A 108 -12.27 -11.96 -0.74
C ALA A 108 -11.54 -13.29 -1.01
N VAL A 109 -10.20 -13.29 -1.03
CA VAL A 109 -9.39 -14.50 -1.18
C VAL A 109 -9.58 -15.46 0.00
N ILE A 110 -9.58 -14.95 1.24
CA ILE A 110 -9.81 -15.77 2.43
C ILE A 110 -11.22 -16.40 2.42
N ARG A 111 -12.21 -15.68 1.91
CA ARG A 111 -13.59 -16.18 1.74
C ARG A 111 -13.77 -17.12 0.54
N GLY A 112 -12.74 -17.32 -0.27
CA GLY A 112 -12.80 -18.14 -1.49
C GLY A 112 -13.59 -17.49 -2.63
N GLU A 113 -13.81 -16.17 -2.57
CA GLU A 113 -14.55 -15.41 -3.59
C GLU A 113 -13.65 -14.97 -4.76
N ALA A 114 -12.33 -14.98 -4.56
CA ALA A 114 -11.33 -14.64 -5.56
C ALA A 114 -10.04 -15.45 -5.35
N GLN A 115 -9.19 -15.55 -6.37
CA GLN A 115 -7.85 -16.12 -6.27
C GLN A 115 -6.81 -15.11 -6.77
N LEU A 116 -5.64 -15.04 -6.12
CA LEU A 116 -4.62 -14.05 -6.49
C LEU A 116 -4.10 -14.24 -7.92
N ASP A 117 -3.98 -15.49 -8.36
CA ASP A 117 -3.60 -15.86 -9.72
C ASP A 117 -4.77 -15.84 -10.72
N GLN A 118 -5.98 -15.47 -10.27
CA GLN A 118 -7.14 -15.36 -11.15
C GLN A 118 -6.91 -14.29 -12.22
N PRO A 119 -7.02 -14.63 -13.52
CA PRO A 119 -6.97 -13.66 -14.60
C PRO A 119 -8.10 -12.63 -14.50
N VAL A 120 -7.76 -11.35 -14.60
CA VAL A 120 -8.73 -10.24 -14.53
C VAL A 120 -9.80 -10.34 -15.61
N VAL A 121 -9.44 -10.88 -16.78
CA VAL A 121 -10.38 -11.07 -17.90
C VAL A 121 -11.55 -11.99 -17.53
N GLU A 122 -11.35 -12.97 -16.64
CA GLU A 122 -12.42 -13.88 -16.20
C GLU A 122 -13.46 -13.16 -15.35
N LEU A 123 -13.05 -12.13 -14.60
CA LEU A 123 -13.93 -11.32 -13.74
C LEU A 123 -14.74 -10.31 -14.54
N LEU A 124 -14.23 -9.86 -15.69
CA LEU A 124 -14.93 -8.91 -16.56
C LEU A 124 -15.91 -9.60 -17.53
N GLY A 125 -15.82 -10.93 -17.69
CA GLY A 125 -16.66 -11.69 -18.61
C GLY A 125 -16.62 -11.10 -20.03
N ASN A 126 -17.79 -10.88 -20.64
CA ASN A 126 -17.89 -10.29 -21.98
C ASN A 126 -17.75 -8.76 -22.01
N ALA A 127 -17.57 -8.12 -20.84
CA ALA A 127 -17.63 -6.66 -20.73
C ALA A 127 -16.36 -5.94 -21.23
N GLY A 128 -15.29 -6.66 -21.55
CA GLY A 128 -14.13 -6.00 -22.15
C GLY A 128 -12.95 -6.90 -22.48
N VAL A 129 -12.05 -6.33 -23.28
CA VAL A 129 -10.73 -6.91 -23.57
C VAL A 129 -9.74 -6.42 -22.52
N VAL A 130 -8.98 -7.34 -21.92
CA VAL A 130 -7.84 -7.02 -21.06
C VAL A 130 -6.57 -7.27 -21.85
N PRO A 131 -5.63 -6.31 -21.92
CA PRO A 131 -4.44 -6.49 -22.71
C PRO A 131 -3.55 -7.58 -22.11
N MET A 132 -2.96 -8.37 -23.00
CA MET A 132 -2.04 -9.45 -22.67
C MET A 132 -0.74 -9.21 -23.43
N ARG A 133 0.36 -9.77 -22.90
CA ARG A 133 1.65 -9.73 -23.58
C ARG A 133 2.41 -11.01 -23.32
N ASP A 134 3.06 -11.52 -24.37
CA ASP A 134 3.87 -12.74 -24.34
C ASP A 134 3.09 -13.95 -23.80
N GLY A 135 1.79 -14.03 -24.13
CA GLY A 135 0.88 -15.08 -23.66
C GLY A 135 0.46 -14.98 -22.19
N LYS A 136 0.91 -13.96 -21.44
CA LYS A 136 0.56 -13.77 -20.03
C LYS A 136 -0.63 -12.84 -19.85
N ALA A 137 -1.59 -13.27 -19.05
CA ALA A 137 -2.73 -12.46 -18.62
C ALA A 137 -2.41 -11.64 -17.37
N ILE A 138 -3.09 -10.52 -17.21
CA ILE A 138 -3.06 -9.76 -15.95
C ILE A 138 -3.88 -10.52 -14.91
N THR A 139 -3.33 -10.73 -13.72
CA THR A 139 -4.00 -11.38 -12.58
C THR A 139 -4.30 -10.37 -11.48
N LEU A 140 -5.11 -10.74 -10.49
CA LEU A 140 -5.36 -9.90 -9.31
C LEU A 140 -4.07 -9.60 -8.52
N GLU A 141 -3.14 -10.56 -8.43
CA GLU A 141 -1.81 -10.36 -7.84
C GLU A 141 -1.02 -9.31 -8.60
N HIS A 142 -1.01 -9.37 -9.93
CA HIS A 142 -0.30 -8.40 -10.75
C HIS A 142 -0.83 -6.97 -10.53
N LEU A 143 -2.14 -6.81 -10.39
CA LEU A 143 -2.76 -5.52 -10.05
C LEU A 143 -2.32 -5.03 -8.67
N ALA A 144 -2.49 -5.87 -7.65
CA ALA A 144 -2.20 -5.56 -6.24
C ALA A 144 -0.72 -5.26 -5.97
N THR A 145 0.19 -5.78 -6.79
CA THR A 145 1.64 -5.65 -6.61
C THR A 145 2.32 -4.72 -7.62
N HIS A 146 1.53 -3.95 -8.39
CA HIS A 146 2.04 -3.03 -9.42
C HIS A 146 2.84 -3.72 -10.54
N ARG A 147 2.53 -4.99 -10.85
CA ARG A 147 3.24 -5.82 -11.84
C ARG A 147 2.39 -6.16 -13.07
N SER A 148 1.27 -5.47 -13.29
CA SER A 148 0.37 -5.73 -14.42
C SER A 148 0.93 -5.30 -15.78
N GLY A 149 1.95 -4.44 -15.81
CA GLY A 149 2.44 -3.81 -17.04
C GLY A 149 1.57 -2.64 -17.52
N LEU A 150 0.49 -2.31 -16.79
CA LEU A 150 -0.33 -1.12 -17.04
C LEU A 150 0.42 0.15 -16.66
N PRO A 151 0.20 1.28 -17.37
CA PRO A 151 0.85 2.54 -17.08
C PRO A 151 0.33 3.16 -15.77
N ARG A 152 0.99 4.23 -15.31
CA ARG A 152 0.54 5.01 -14.14
C ARG A 152 -0.91 5.46 -14.25
N LEU A 153 -1.26 6.04 -15.40
CA LEU A 153 -2.57 6.60 -15.74
C LEU A 153 -2.95 6.15 -17.15
N PRO A 154 -4.24 6.04 -17.48
CA PRO A 154 -4.65 5.69 -18.82
C PRO A 154 -4.42 6.88 -19.78
N ALA A 155 -3.99 6.58 -21.00
CA ALA A 155 -3.63 7.59 -22.00
C ALA A 155 -4.84 8.40 -22.53
N ASN A 156 -6.06 7.91 -22.30
CA ASN A 156 -7.31 8.60 -22.62
C ASN A 156 -7.90 9.38 -21.42
N LEU A 157 -7.14 9.56 -20.33
CA LEU A 157 -7.56 10.43 -19.24
C LEU A 157 -7.54 11.89 -19.73
N ALA A 158 -8.71 12.50 -19.80
CA ALA A 158 -8.91 13.88 -20.22
C ALA A 158 -9.91 14.54 -19.25
N PRO A 159 -9.44 14.94 -18.04
CA PRO A 159 -10.33 15.34 -16.96
C PRO A 159 -11.06 16.64 -17.29
N ALA A 160 -12.37 16.66 -17.10
CA ALA A 160 -13.18 17.87 -17.22
C ALA A 160 -12.96 18.86 -16.04
N ASP A 161 -12.64 18.31 -14.87
CA ASP A 161 -12.28 19.05 -13.65
C ASP A 161 -10.89 18.63 -13.18
N VAL A 162 -9.99 19.59 -12.99
CA VAL A 162 -8.63 19.33 -12.51
C VAL A 162 -8.61 19.01 -11.01
N GLY A 163 -9.64 19.45 -10.26
CA GLY A 163 -9.83 19.17 -8.84
C GLY A 163 -10.40 17.77 -8.59
N ASP A 164 -11.11 17.20 -9.56
CA ASP A 164 -11.56 15.80 -9.53
C ASP A 164 -11.28 15.13 -10.90
N PRO A 165 -10.02 14.69 -11.12
CA PRO A 165 -9.59 14.22 -12.42
C PRO A 165 -10.22 12.89 -12.85
N TYR A 166 -10.97 12.23 -11.98
CA TYR A 166 -11.66 10.97 -12.28
C TYR A 166 -13.19 11.12 -12.33
N ALA A 167 -13.74 12.33 -12.08
CA ALA A 167 -15.19 12.58 -12.06
C ALA A 167 -15.92 12.07 -13.31
N ASP A 168 -15.29 12.18 -14.48
CA ASP A 168 -15.84 11.77 -15.78
C ASP A 168 -15.17 10.51 -16.36
N TYR A 169 -14.32 9.82 -15.59
CA TYR A 169 -13.64 8.61 -16.02
C TYR A 169 -14.41 7.35 -15.61
N ASP A 170 -15.41 7.00 -16.41
CA ASP A 170 -16.28 5.85 -16.15
C ASP A 170 -15.73 4.50 -16.66
N ALA A 171 -16.48 3.43 -16.41
CA ALA A 171 -16.15 2.09 -16.86
C ALA A 171 -16.03 2.00 -18.40
N GLN A 172 -16.84 2.74 -19.16
CA GLN A 172 -16.78 2.70 -20.63
C GLN A 172 -15.44 3.26 -21.14
N ARG A 173 -14.96 4.36 -20.57
CA ARG A 173 -13.64 4.92 -20.91
C ARG A 173 -12.50 4.01 -20.49
N LEU A 174 -12.63 3.35 -19.33
CA LEU A 174 -11.67 2.33 -18.89
C LEU A 174 -11.61 1.15 -19.87
N HIS A 175 -12.75 0.60 -20.27
CA HIS A 175 -12.80 -0.51 -21.23
C HIS A 175 -12.25 -0.11 -22.60
N ALA A 176 -12.55 1.11 -23.07
CA ALA A 176 -11.99 1.64 -24.32
C ALA A 176 -10.46 1.78 -24.26
N PHE A 177 -9.93 2.20 -23.10
CA PHE A 177 -8.48 2.22 -22.87
C PHE A 177 -7.90 0.81 -22.92
N LEU A 178 -8.44 -0.12 -22.12
CA LEU A 178 -7.91 -1.49 -22.04
C LEU A 178 -7.92 -2.20 -23.40
N ALA A 179 -8.98 -2.01 -24.20
CA ALA A 179 -9.11 -2.61 -25.52
C ALA A 179 -8.11 -2.06 -26.57
N SER A 180 -7.65 -0.81 -26.40
CA SER A 180 -6.71 -0.17 -27.34
C SER A 180 -5.25 -0.19 -26.87
N HIS A 181 -5.01 -0.51 -25.60
CA HIS A 181 -3.69 -0.42 -25.00
C HIS A 181 -2.85 -1.68 -25.26
N ALA A 182 -1.61 -1.48 -25.69
CA ALA A 182 -0.61 -2.55 -25.75
C ALA A 182 0.35 -2.42 -24.55
N LEU A 183 0.48 -3.48 -23.76
CA LEU A 183 1.41 -3.49 -22.63
C LEU A 183 2.85 -3.33 -23.12
N THR A 184 3.67 -2.56 -22.41
CA THR A 184 5.09 -2.38 -22.74
C THR A 184 5.98 -3.49 -22.19
N ARG A 185 5.47 -4.26 -21.22
CA ARG A 185 6.16 -5.36 -20.52
C ARG A 185 5.16 -6.45 -20.17
N ALA A 186 5.59 -7.70 -20.06
CA ALA A 186 4.66 -8.77 -19.73
C ALA A 186 4.24 -8.69 -18.25
N PRO A 187 2.98 -9.05 -17.92
CA PRO A 187 2.55 -9.16 -16.53
C PRO A 187 3.50 -10.04 -15.70
N GLY A 188 3.85 -9.57 -14.50
CA GLY A 188 4.76 -10.22 -13.56
C GLY A 188 6.24 -9.83 -13.67
N ASP A 189 6.68 -9.33 -14.83
CA ASP A 189 8.11 -9.14 -15.13
C ASP A 189 8.78 -8.07 -14.24
N SER A 190 8.17 -6.90 -14.09
CA SER A 190 8.69 -5.81 -13.26
C SER A 190 7.57 -4.96 -12.66
N ALA A 191 7.88 -4.32 -11.53
CA ALA A 191 6.94 -3.42 -10.87
C ALA A 191 7.03 -2.00 -11.45
N GLU A 192 5.88 -1.40 -11.75
CA GLU A 192 5.72 0.03 -12.06
C GLU A 192 4.48 0.54 -11.34
N TYR A 193 4.64 1.59 -10.54
CA TYR A 193 3.54 2.18 -9.78
C TYR A 193 2.39 2.59 -10.73
N SER A 194 1.21 2.03 -10.49
CA SER A 194 0.01 2.25 -11.31
C SER A 194 -1.19 2.64 -10.45
N ASN A 195 -1.80 3.78 -10.74
CA ASN A 195 -3.13 4.10 -10.19
C ASN A 195 -4.17 3.26 -10.94
N LEU A 196 -4.09 3.26 -12.28
CA LEU A 196 -4.99 2.49 -13.13
C LEU A 196 -5.08 1.01 -12.74
N GLY A 197 -3.93 0.39 -12.45
CA GLY A 197 -3.84 -1.03 -12.15
C GLY A 197 -4.06 -1.40 -10.68
N THR A 198 -4.26 -0.46 -9.76
CA THR A 198 -4.26 -0.77 -8.32
C THR A 198 -5.27 0.05 -7.50
N GLY A 199 -5.88 1.09 -8.09
CA GLY A 199 -6.78 2.05 -7.44
C GLY A 199 -6.03 3.28 -6.95
#